data_AF-A0A969P2T3-F1
#
_entry.id   AF-A0A969P2T3-F1
#
_cell.length_a   1.000
_cell.length_b   1.000
_cell.length_c   1.000
_cell.angle_alpha   90.00
_cell.angle_beta   90.00
_cell.angle_gamma   90.00
#
_symmetry.space_group_name_H-M   'P 1'
#
loop_
_entity.id
_entity.type
_entity.pdbx_description
1 polymer ?
#
loop_
_entity_poly.entity_id
_entity_poly.type
_entity_poly.pdbx_seq_one_letter_code
_entity_poly.pdbx_strand_id
1 'polypeptide(L)'
;MLRRRSFPIDEGDMLWKMHLSTALAERFEREDVHQMLNVAQIYAALRDLFEYPGSLRLFDDYKCSFMFPFFVAGTYQEYDLRYVLRVGDFRGSFEMMFYKIVDPNDVPEGIDRDVIRKPFADFPREAMDIVIVAFYSLLEGYLSVICKRPLQPFVHHIDSNFILFGYLDGQFFMDHYEDEDTYHAAVKAFKQRC
;
A
#
# COMPACT_ATOMS: atom_id res chain seq x y z
N MET A 1 -13.40 5.67 11.08
CA MET A 1 -14.73 5.61 10.44
C MET A 1 -14.92 4.35 9.58
N LEU A 2 -13.89 3.97 8.79
CA LEU A 2 -13.90 2.79 7.92
C LEU A 2 -14.03 1.45 8.68
N ARG A 3 -13.23 1.23 9.73
CA ARG A 3 -13.29 0.00 10.58
C ARG A 3 -14.67 -0.32 11.17
N ARG A 4 -15.57 0.68 11.31
CA ARG A 4 -16.92 0.46 11.86
C ARG A 4 -17.90 -0.14 10.84
N ARG A 5 -17.59 -0.07 9.54
CA ARG A 5 -18.48 -0.46 8.43
C ARG A 5 -17.80 -1.39 7.43
N SER A 6 -16.73 -2.07 7.85
CA SER A 6 -16.02 -2.96 6.96
C SER A 6 -15.36 -4.12 7.70
N PHE A 7 -15.25 -5.26 7.04
CA PHE A 7 -14.53 -6.43 7.56
C PHE A 7 -13.20 -6.63 6.84
N PRO A 8 -12.08 -6.81 7.56
CA PRO A 8 -10.78 -7.12 6.96
C PRO A 8 -10.81 -8.50 6.31
N ILE A 9 -10.16 -8.60 5.16
CA ILE A 9 -10.04 -9.83 4.38
C ILE A 9 -8.59 -10.28 4.40
N ASP A 10 -8.41 -11.58 4.60
CA ASP A 10 -7.14 -12.28 4.57
C ASP A 10 -6.41 -11.99 3.26
N GLU A 11 -5.19 -11.51 3.37
CA GLU A 11 -4.35 -11.16 2.21
C GLU A 11 -3.83 -12.41 1.49
N GLY A 12 -4.01 -13.61 2.06
CA GLY A 12 -3.42 -14.84 1.54
C GLY A 12 -1.93 -14.97 1.87
N ASP A 13 -1.28 -15.97 1.30
CA ASP A 13 0.12 -16.31 1.62
C ASP A 13 1.09 -15.21 1.13
N MET A 14 1.85 -14.60 2.04
CA MET A 14 2.87 -13.57 1.76
C MET A 14 3.83 -13.92 0.60
N LEU A 15 4.02 -15.22 0.31
CA LEU A 15 4.75 -15.72 -0.87
C LEU A 15 4.15 -15.26 -2.21
N TRP A 16 2.83 -15.03 -2.30
CA TRP A 16 2.21 -14.51 -3.53
C TRP A 16 2.66 -13.08 -3.85
N LYS A 17 2.98 -12.25 -2.84
CA LYS A 17 3.54 -10.90 -3.04
C LYS A 17 4.95 -10.96 -3.62
N MET A 18 5.73 -11.98 -3.25
CA MET A 18 7.00 -12.31 -3.91
C MET A 18 6.78 -12.86 -5.32
N HIS A 19 5.79 -13.75 -5.50
CA HIS A 19 5.41 -14.27 -6.81
C HIS A 19 4.78 -13.22 -7.72
N LEU A 20 4.34 -12.06 -7.22
CA LEU A 20 3.90 -10.96 -8.08
C LEU A 20 5.05 -10.54 -9.00
N SER A 21 6.27 -10.45 -8.49
CA SER A 21 7.46 -10.16 -9.31
C SER A 21 7.78 -11.29 -10.30
N THR A 22 7.66 -12.55 -9.87
CA THR A 22 7.91 -13.73 -10.72
C THR A 22 6.84 -13.91 -11.80
N ALA A 23 5.56 -13.79 -11.46
CA ALA A 23 4.42 -13.91 -12.37
C ALA A 23 4.33 -12.71 -13.32
N LEU A 24 4.74 -11.51 -12.90
CA LEU A 24 4.92 -10.38 -13.82
C LEU A 24 6.09 -10.63 -14.78
N ALA A 25 7.22 -11.16 -14.30
CA ALA A 25 8.36 -11.49 -15.15
C ALA A 25 8.02 -12.59 -16.19
N GLU A 26 7.36 -13.67 -15.76
CA GLU A 26 6.95 -14.78 -16.61
C GLU A 26 5.87 -14.39 -17.63
N ARG A 27 4.91 -13.55 -17.23
CA ARG A 27 3.78 -13.16 -18.11
C ARG A 27 4.16 -12.13 -19.18
N PHE A 28 5.28 -11.44 -19.02
CA PHE A 28 5.72 -10.40 -19.95
C PHE A 28 7.04 -10.72 -20.69
N GLU A 29 7.60 -11.94 -20.56
CA GLU A 29 8.87 -12.36 -21.19
C GLU A 29 9.99 -11.32 -21.03
N ARG A 30 10.05 -10.62 -19.89
CA ARG A 30 11.03 -9.55 -19.67
C ARG A 30 12.31 -10.14 -19.08
N GLU A 31 13.40 -10.08 -19.83
CA GLU A 31 14.75 -10.43 -19.34
C GLU A 31 15.21 -9.49 -18.20
N ASP A 32 14.69 -8.25 -18.18
CA ASP A 32 14.84 -7.34 -17.05
C ASP A 32 13.69 -7.59 -16.06
N VAL A 33 13.98 -8.34 -15.00
CA VAL A 33 13.16 -8.29 -13.78
C VAL A 33 13.27 -6.84 -13.28
N HIS A 34 12.28 -6.01 -13.60
CA HIS A 34 12.20 -4.68 -13.02
C HIS A 34 12.29 -4.84 -11.51
N GLN A 35 13.31 -4.21 -10.90
CA GLN A 35 13.43 -4.20 -9.45
C GLN A 35 12.10 -3.72 -8.87
N MET A 36 11.52 -4.51 -7.97
CA MET A 36 10.26 -4.16 -7.34
C MET A 36 10.35 -2.74 -6.78
N LEU A 37 9.29 -1.95 -6.99
CA LEU A 37 9.21 -0.61 -6.43
C LEU A 37 9.41 -0.68 -4.91
N ASN A 38 10.33 0.13 -4.40
CA ASN A 38 10.49 0.32 -2.98
C ASN A 38 9.36 1.21 -2.40
N VAL A 39 9.28 1.28 -1.07
CA VAL A 39 8.24 2.04 -0.37
C VAL A 39 8.23 3.53 -0.76
N ALA A 40 9.40 4.13 -0.98
CA ALA A 40 9.52 5.53 -1.39
C ALA A 40 8.94 5.77 -2.80
N GLN A 41 9.24 4.87 -3.74
CA GLN A 41 8.72 4.91 -5.10
C GLN A 41 7.20 4.76 -5.10
N ILE A 42 6.68 3.78 -4.37
CA ILE A 42 5.23 3.55 -4.25
C ILE A 42 4.54 4.77 -3.65
N TYR A 43 5.05 5.31 -2.55
CA TYR A 43 4.52 6.52 -1.94
C TYR A 43 4.51 7.69 -2.93
N ALA A 44 5.60 7.90 -3.67
CA ALA A 44 5.68 8.98 -4.63
C ALA A 44 4.67 8.83 -5.77
N ALA A 45 4.50 7.63 -6.32
CA ALA A 45 3.52 7.33 -7.35
C ALA A 45 2.10 7.61 -6.84
N LEU A 46 1.76 7.09 -5.64
CA LEU A 46 0.45 7.29 -5.03
C LEU A 46 0.16 8.76 -4.74
N ARG A 47 1.14 9.47 -4.15
CA ARG A 47 1.05 10.90 -3.83
C ARG A 47 0.77 11.74 -5.08
N ASP A 48 1.47 11.45 -6.18
CA ASP A 48 1.39 12.24 -7.41
C ASP A 48 0.14 11.91 -8.23
N LEU A 49 -0.28 10.64 -8.28
CA LEU A 49 -1.49 10.20 -9.01
C LEU A 49 -2.79 10.62 -8.32
N PHE A 50 -2.84 10.56 -6.99
CA PHE A 50 -4.09 10.66 -6.23
C PHE A 50 -4.13 11.83 -5.26
N GLU A 51 -3.14 12.73 -5.33
CA GLU A 51 -3.03 13.95 -4.51
C GLU A 51 -3.14 13.67 -3.01
N TYR A 52 -2.10 13.10 -2.39
CA TYR A 52 -2.11 12.80 -0.96
C TYR A 52 -2.26 14.10 -0.12
N PRO A 53 -3.32 14.25 0.71
CA PRO A 53 -3.54 15.49 1.45
C PRO A 53 -2.63 15.67 2.67
N GLY A 54 -1.58 14.86 2.83
CA GLY A 54 -0.60 14.94 3.93
C GLY A 54 -1.17 14.71 5.34
N SER A 55 -2.49 14.58 5.46
CA SER A 55 -3.21 14.49 6.72
C SER A 55 -4.54 13.76 6.53
N LEU A 56 -4.49 12.45 6.36
CA LEU A 56 -5.62 11.64 6.78
C LEU A 56 -5.66 11.70 8.32
N ARG A 57 -6.22 12.78 8.89
CA ARG A 57 -6.47 12.94 10.34
C ARG A 57 -7.30 11.80 10.96
N LEU A 58 -7.76 10.86 10.12
CA LEU A 58 -8.58 9.71 10.44
C LEU A 58 -7.78 8.39 10.39
N PHE A 59 -6.47 8.44 10.16
CA PHE A 59 -5.60 7.27 10.10
C PHE A 59 -4.88 7.05 11.43
N ASP A 60 -4.76 5.77 11.78
CA ASP A 60 -3.92 5.27 12.87
C ASP A 60 -2.57 4.95 12.23
N ASP A 61 -1.58 5.79 12.49
CA ASP A 61 -0.20 5.69 11.98
C ASP A 61 0.62 4.60 12.69
N TYR A 62 -0.03 3.77 13.52
CA TYR A 62 0.63 2.66 14.18
C TYR A 62 1.35 1.75 13.17
N LYS A 63 2.70 1.84 13.18
CA LYS A 63 3.65 1.08 12.34
C LYS A 63 3.56 1.37 10.84
N CYS A 64 2.93 2.48 10.44
CA CYS A 64 2.74 2.86 9.04
C CYS A 64 3.13 4.33 8.87
N SER A 65 3.77 4.69 7.76
CA SER A 65 4.05 6.08 7.39
C SER A 65 2.99 6.70 6.47
N PHE A 66 2.32 5.88 5.65
CA PHE A 66 1.23 6.34 4.78
C PHE A 66 0.17 5.27 4.57
N MET A 67 -1.03 5.73 4.19
CA MET A 67 -2.13 4.86 3.79
C MET A 67 -3.08 5.58 2.84
N PHE A 68 -3.43 4.93 1.74
CA PHE A 68 -4.39 5.35 0.75
C PHE A 68 -5.56 4.36 0.72
N PRO A 69 -6.78 4.78 1.09
CA PRO A 69 -7.96 3.96 0.91
C PRO A 69 -8.55 4.19 -0.48
N PHE A 70 -8.71 3.12 -1.25
CA PHE A 70 -9.39 3.13 -2.55
C PHE A 70 -10.73 2.42 -2.44
N PHE A 71 -11.80 3.07 -2.89
CA PHE A 71 -13.08 2.42 -3.03
C PHE A 71 -13.07 1.54 -4.27
N VAL A 72 -13.34 0.25 -4.09
CA VAL A 72 -13.42 -0.74 -5.16
C VAL A 72 -14.88 -1.09 -5.38
N ALA A 73 -15.41 -0.61 -6.49
CA ALA A 73 -16.79 -0.83 -6.91
C ALA A 73 -16.86 -1.23 -8.38
N GLY A 74 -17.89 -2.01 -8.70
CA GLY A 74 -18.10 -2.59 -10.01
C GLY A 74 -18.94 -3.84 -9.88
N THR A 75 -18.90 -4.69 -10.90
CA THR A 75 -19.63 -5.96 -10.91
C THR A 75 -18.66 -7.11 -11.15
N TYR A 76 -18.81 -8.20 -10.41
CA TYR A 76 -18.12 -9.46 -10.67
C TYR A 76 -19.16 -10.57 -10.81
N GLN A 77 -19.24 -11.15 -12.01
CA GLN A 77 -20.35 -12.04 -12.40
C GLN A 77 -21.71 -11.33 -12.15
N GLU A 78 -22.53 -11.85 -11.25
CA GLU A 78 -23.84 -11.30 -10.89
C GLU A 78 -23.80 -10.43 -9.61
N TYR A 79 -22.62 -10.23 -9.01
CA TYR A 79 -22.49 -9.52 -7.74
C TYR A 79 -22.02 -8.07 -7.90
N ASP A 80 -22.65 -7.17 -7.17
CA ASP A 80 -22.17 -5.80 -6.98
C ASP A 80 -21.04 -5.76 -5.95
N LEU A 81 -19.88 -5.29 -6.36
CA LEU A 81 -18.72 -5.14 -5.49
C LEU A 81 -18.80 -3.82 -4.72
N ARG A 82 -18.61 -3.89 -3.40
CA ARG A 82 -18.42 -2.74 -2.51
C ARG A 82 -17.33 -3.05 -1.50
N TYR A 83 -16.10 -2.71 -1.86
CA TYR A 83 -14.92 -3.00 -1.07
C TYR A 83 -14.07 -1.74 -0.88
N VAL A 84 -13.17 -1.78 0.08
CA VAL A 84 -12.06 -0.84 0.18
C VAL A 84 -10.76 -1.61 0.02
N LEU A 85 -9.90 -1.13 -0.87
CA LEU A 85 -8.51 -1.53 -0.94
C LEU A 85 -7.69 -0.52 -0.14
N ARG A 86 -7.12 -0.95 0.97
CA ARG A 86 -6.14 -0.19 1.75
C ARG A 86 -4.77 -0.45 1.14
N VAL A 87 -4.10 0.61 0.71
CA VAL A 87 -2.76 0.57 0.13
C VAL A 87 -1.85 1.40 1.03
N GLY A 88 -0.75 0.83 1.53
CA GLY A 88 0.12 1.54 2.47
C GLY A 88 1.41 0.79 2.72
N ASP A 89 2.25 1.37 3.59
CA ASP A 89 3.30 0.59 4.22
C ASP A 89 2.83 0.03 5.57
N PHE A 90 3.45 -1.06 5.98
CA PHE A 90 3.43 -1.56 7.34
C PHE A 90 4.83 -2.05 7.67
N ARG A 91 5.49 -1.41 8.64
CA ARG A 91 6.86 -1.75 9.06
C ARG A 91 7.89 -1.75 7.91
N GLY A 92 7.70 -0.88 6.92
CA GLY A 92 8.57 -0.78 5.74
C GLY A 92 8.31 -1.82 4.65
N SER A 93 7.27 -2.65 4.79
CA SER A 93 6.77 -3.50 3.72
C SER A 93 5.54 -2.88 3.07
N PHE A 94 5.42 -3.03 1.76
CA PHE A 94 4.23 -2.59 1.03
C PHE A 94 3.06 -3.55 1.25
N GLU A 95 1.89 -3.02 1.61
CA GLU A 95 0.68 -3.78 1.87
C GLU A 95 -0.51 -3.28 1.03
N MET A 96 -1.32 -4.25 0.60
CA MET A 96 -2.57 -4.06 -0.13
C MET A 96 -3.61 -4.99 0.49
N MET A 97 -4.49 -4.41 1.32
CA MET A 97 -5.47 -5.15 2.11
C MET A 97 -6.89 -4.83 1.65
N PHE A 98 -7.69 -5.84 1.36
CA PHE A 98 -9.11 -5.64 1.08
C PHE A 98 -9.95 -5.64 2.35
N TYR A 99 -10.98 -4.80 2.34
CA TYR A 99 -12.03 -4.77 3.34
C TYR A 99 -13.39 -4.82 2.64
N LYS A 100 -14.26 -5.74 3.04
CA LYS A 100 -15.66 -5.76 2.55
C LYS A 100 -16.45 -4.68 3.26
N ILE A 101 -17.11 -3.79 2.53
CA ILE A 101 -18.04 -2.83 3.13
C ILE A 101 -19.34 -3.55 3.43
N VAL A 102 -19.86 -3.35 4.64
CA VAL A 102 -21.09 -4.00 5.11
C VAL A 102 -22.11 -2.96 5.53
N ASP A 103 -23.38 -3.23 5.24
CA ASP A 103 -24.48 -2.44 5.77
C ASP A 103 -24.53 -2.65 7.29
N PRO A 104 -24.58 -1.59 8.11
CA PRO A 104 -24.71 -1.72 9.55
C PRO A 104 -25.91 -2.56 10.00
N ASN A 105 -26.99 -2.60 9.21
CA ASN A 105 -28.19 -3.37 9.52
C ASN A 105 -28.02 -4.88 9.23
N ASP A 106 -27.05 -5.24 8.40
CA ASP A 106 -26.77 -6.62 7.99
C ASP A 106 -25.68 -7.29 8.86
N VAL A 107 -25.14 -6.58 9.86
CA VAL A 107 -24.09 -7.09 10.76
C VAL A 107 -24.73 -7.55 12.07
N PRO A 108 -24.76 -8.88 12.35
CA PRO A 108 -25.20 -9.39 13.63
C PRO A 108 -24.49 -8.75 14.82
N GLU A 109 -25.23 -8.53 15.90
CA GLU A 109 -24.70 -7.98 17.14
C GLU A 109 -23.62 -8.91 17.73
N GLY A 110 -22.51 -8.35 18.20
CA GLY A 110 -21.40 -9.11 18.76
C GLY A 110 -20.41 -9.70 17.75
N ILE A 111 -20.55 -9.43 16.46
CA ILE A 111 -19.51 -9.81 15.49
C ILE A 111 -18.22 -9.02 15.74
N ASP A 112 -17.13 -9.76 15.96
CA ASP A 112 -15.78 -9.21 16.00
C ASP A 112 -15.37 -8.69 14.62
N ARG A 113 -15.14 -7.37 14.56
CA ARG A 113 -14.77 -6.65 13.34
C ARG A 113 -13.28 -6.70 13.04
N ASP A 114 -12.46 -7.10 14.01
CA ASP A 114 -11.00 -7.18 13.87
C ASP A 114 -10.55 -8.58 13.40
N VAL A 115 -11.46 -9.57 13.39
CA VAL A 115 -11.19 -10.89 12.82
C VAL A 115 -10.96 -10.81 11.31
N ILE A 116 -9.79 -11.25 10.88
CA ILE A 116 -9.46 -11.41 9.46
C ILE A 116 -10.29 -12.55 8.87
N ARG A 117 -10.98 -12.30 7.75
CA ARG A 117 -11.88 -13.27 7.11
C ARG A 117 -11.34 -13.73 5.78
N LYS A 118 -11.65 -14.96 5.37
CA LYS A 118 -11.40 -15.41 4.00
C LYS A 118 -12.16 -14.53 2.99
N PRO A 119 -11.69 -14.43 1.73
CA PRO A 119 -12.44 -13.76 0.68
C PRO A 119 -13.87 -14.31 0.57
N PHE A 120 -14.81 -13.41 0.27
CA PHE A 120 -16.22 -13.72 0.15
C PHE A 120 -16.53 -14.25 -1.26
N ALA A 121 -17.62 -15.01 -1.42
CA ALA A 121 -17.98 -15.62 -2.70
C ALA A 121 -18.23 -14.61 -3.82
N ASP A 122 -18.68 -13.40 -3.50
CA ASP A 122 -18.90 -12.30 -4.44
C ASP A 122 -17.61 -11.67 -4.96
N PHE A 123 -16.50 -11.83 -4.23
CA PHE A 123 -15.20 -11.35 -4.66
C PHE A 123 -14.10 -12.34 -4.25
N PRO A 124 -13.91 -13.42 -5.04
CA PRO A 124 -12.98 -14.48 -4.71
C PRO A 124 -11.51 -14.01 -4.83
N ARG A 125 -10.59 -14.80 -4.26
CA ARG A 125 -9.16 -14.50 -4.20
C ARG A 125 -8.58 -14.18 -5.56
N GLU A 126 -8.89 -14.99 -6.57
CA GLU A 126 -8.37 -14.83 -7.93
C GLU A 126 -8.78 -13.48 -8.55
N ALA A 127 -10.01 -13.03 -8.28
CA ALA A 127 -10.49 -11.74 -8.76
C ALA A 127 -9.82 -10.56 -8.02
N MET A 128 -9.62 -10.70 -6.71
CA MET A 128 -8.87 -9.72 -5.92
C MET A 128 -7.42 -9.59 -6.40
N ASP A 129 -6.76 -10.71 -6.70
CA ASP A 129 -5.37 -10.72 -7.14
C ASP A 129 -5.20 -10.03 -8.50
N ILE A 130 -6.18 -10.18 -9.41
CA ILE A 130 -6.21 -9.41 -10.67
C ILE A 130 -6.24 -7.91 -10.39
N VAL A 131 -7.08 -7.45 -9.45
CA VAL A 131 -7.15 -6.03 -9.08
C VAL A 131 -5.81 -5.56 -8.50
N ILE A 132 -5.17 -6.36 -7.65
CA ILE A 132 -3.88 -6.02 -7.07
C ILE A 132 -2.80 -5.93 -8.15
N VAL A 133 -2.68 -6.92 -9.03
CA VAL A 133 -1.71 -6.92 -10.14
C VAL A 133 -1.92 -5.69 -11.02
N ALA A 134 -3.17 -5.41 -11.42
CA ALA A 134 -3.50 -4.25 -12.24
C ALA A 134 -3.13 -2.93 -11.54
N PHE A 135 -3.41 -2.81 -10.25
CA PHE A 135 -3.07 -1.64 -9.46
C PHE A 135 -1.55 -1.46 -9.34
N TYR A 136 -0.80 -2.53 -9.07
CA TYR A 136 0.66 -2.45 -8.98
C TYR A 136 1.30 -2.09 -10.32
N SER A 137 0.86 -2.72 -11.41
CA SER A 137 1.34 -2.41 -12.77
C SER A 137 1.03 -0.97 -13.18
N LEU A 138 -0.07 -0.38 -12.69
CA LEU A 138 -0.36 1.05 -12.87
C LEU A 138 0.72 1.91 -12.19
N LEU A 139 1.11 1.61 -10.95
CA LEU A 139 2.14 2.36 -10.24
C LEU A 139 3.51 2.24 -10.92
N GLU A 140 3.87 1.04 -11.36
CA GLU A 140 5.11 0.77 -12.08
C GLU A 140 5.15 1.50 -13.44
N GLY A 141 4.07 1.40 -14.21
CA GLY A 141 3.91 2.10 -15.48
C GLY A 141 3.98 3.61 -15.31
N TYR A 142 3.36 4.14 -14.26
CA TYR A 142 3.38 5.56 -13.93
C TYR A 142 4.81 6.07 -13.69
N LEU A 143 5.57 5.38 -12.84
CA LEU A 143 6.94 5.80 -12.53
C LEU A 143 7.89 5.64 -13.71
N SER A 144 7.77 4.56 -14.48
CA SER A 144 8.65 4.30 -15.62
C SER A 144 8.41 5.23 -16.81
N VAL A 145 7.16 5.64 -17.07
CA VAL A 145 6.79 6.39 -18.27
C VAL A 145 6.51 7.87 -17.99
N ILE A 146 5.78 8.16 -16.91
CA ILE A 146 5.15 9.46 -16.68
C ILE A 146 5.96 10.32 -15.71
N CYS A 147 6.66 9.71 -14.74
CA CYS A 147 7.51 10.42 -13.77
C CYS A 147 8.85 10.90 -14.38
N LYS A 148 8.79 11.64 -15.49
CA LYS A 148 9.95 12.30 -16.12
C LYS A 148 10.20 13.72 -15.57
N ARG A 149 9.29 14.23 -14.76
CA ARG A 149 9.44 15.51 -14.05
C ARG A 149 10.09 15.28 -12.68
N PRO A 150 10.93 16.21 -12.19
CA PRO A 150 11.43 16.17 -10.83
C PRO A 150 10.27 16.14 -9.83
N LEU A 151 10.27 15.15 -8.94
CA LEU A 151 9.30 15.08 -7.85
C LEU A 151 9.69 16.08 -6.75
N GLN A 152 8.69 16.59 -6.03
CA GLN A 152 8.94 17.37 -4.81
C GLN A 152 9.66 16.47 -3.78
N PRO A 153 10.81 16.90 -3.24
CA PRO A 153 11.53 16.15 -2.21
C PRO A 153 10.63 15.82 -1.03
N PHE A 154 10.87 14.66 -0.43
CA PHE A 154 10.17 14.25 0.79
C PHE A 154 11.02 13.24 1.56
N VAL A 155 10.77 13.20 2.87
CA VAL A 155 11.33 12.20 3.78
C VAL A 155 10.24 11.75 4.73
N HIS A 156 10.12 10.44 4.89
CA HIS A 156 9.23 9.77 5.81
C HIS A 156 10.01 8.82 6.71
N HIS A 157 9.40 8.48 7.84
CA HIS A 157 10.02 7.70 8.88
C HIS A 157 9.05 6.64 9.41
N ILE A 158 9.57 5.45 9.73
CA ILE A 158 8.80 4.32 10.28
C ILE A 158 9.47 3.91 11.58
N ASP A 159 9.01 4.51 12.68
CA ASP A 159 9.66 4.40 13.99
C ASP A 159 9.74 2.96 14.50
N SER A 160 8.75 2.12 14.17
CA SER A 160 8.69 0.75 14.68
C SER A 160 9.81 -0.17 14.20
N ASN A 161 10.49 0.21 13.12
CA ASN A 161 11.53 -0.58 12.45
C ASN A 161 12.78 0.24 12.14
N PHE A 162 12.88 1.47 12.65
CA PHE A 162 13.98 2.41 12.39
C PHE A 162 14.30 2.56 10.90
N ILE A 163 13.28 2.87 10.09
CA ILE A 163 13.43 3.04 8.64
C ILE A 163 13.21 4.50 8.27
N LEU A 164 14.11 5.06 7.46
CA LEU A 164 13.90 6.31 6.76
C LEU A 164 13.79 6.06 5.28
N PHE A 165 12.86 6.72 4.61
CA PHE A 165 12.75 6.61 3.16
C PHE A 165 12.30 7.93 2.55
N GLY A 166 12.60 8.13 1.27
CA GLY A 166 12.29 9.41 0.66
C GLY A 166 12.72 9.55 -0.78
N TYR A 167 12.59 10.79 -1.25
CA TYR A 167 13.14 11.26 -2.51
C TYR A 167 13.91 12.55 -2.24
N LEU A 168 15.21 12.54 -2.49
CA LEU A 168 16.10 13.68 -2.25
C LEU A 168 17.20 13.70 -3.32
N ASP A 169 17.64 14.90 -3.72
CA ASP A 169 18.72 15.08 -4.71
C ASP A 169 18.51 14.28 -6.01
N GLY A 170 17.25 14.08 -6.41
CA GLY A 170 16.87 13.35 -7.62
C GLY A 170 16.77 11.83 -7.48
N GLN A 171 17.01 11.28 -6.28
CA GLN A 171 17.08 9.84 -6.04
C GLN A 171 16.12 9.37 -4.95
N PHE A 172 15.58 8.16 -5.12
CA PHE A 172 14.84 7.46 -4.08
C PHE A 172 15.80 6.76 -3.12
N PHE A 173 15.48 6.75 -1.83
CA PHE A 173 16.24 6.03 -0.80
C PHE A 173 15.33 5.34 0.20
N MET A 174 15.88 4.31 0.85
CA MET A 174 15.28 3.58 1.98
C MET A 174 16.41 3.03 2.85
N ASP A 175 16.65 3.68 3.98
CA ASP A 175 17.72 3.37 4.92
C ASP A 175 17.16 2.66 6.15
N HIS A 176 17.86 1.61 6.59
CA HIS A 176 17.56 0.86 7.80
C HIS A 176 18.63 1.16 8.85
N TYR A 177 18.21 1.42 10.07
CA TYR A 177 19.10 1.68 11.20
C TYR A 177 19.00 0.55 12.23
N GLU A 178 20.13 0.19 12.81
CA GLU A 178 20.21 -0.91 13.79
C GLU A 178 19.78 -0.45 15.19
N ASP A 179 19.96 0.84 15.49
CA ASP A 179 19.72 1.41 16.80
C ASP A 179 18.92 2.73 16.75
N GLU A 180 18.25 3.00 17.86
CA GLU A 180 17.34 4.14 18.04
C GLU A 180 18.07 5.50 18.01
N ASP A 181 19.30 5.58 18.52
CA ASP A 181 20.06 6.83 18.61
C ASP A 181 20.50 7.29 17.22
N THR A 182 21.07 6.37 16.41
CA THR A 182 21.47 6.64 15.02
C THR A 182 20.26 7.00 14.17
N TYR A 183 19.15 6.29 14.34
CA TYR A 183 17.89 6.59 13.66
C TYR A 183 17.39 8.01 13.95
N HIS A 184 17.29 8.39 15.23
CA HIS A 184 16.82 9.71 15.61
C HIS A 184 17.76 10.84 15.17
N ALA A 185 19.08 10.58 15.19
CA ALA A 185 20.06 11.51 14.64
C ALA A 185 19.84 11.74 13.14
N ALA A 186 19.60 10.67 12.37
CA ALA A 186 19.29 10.77 10.95
C ALA A 186 17.97 11.51 10.68
N VAL A 187 16.89 11.17 11.40
CA VAL A 187 15.58 11.87 11.31
C VAL A 187 15.77 13.37 11.50
N LYS A 188 16.55 13.78 12.52
CA LYS A 188 16.82 15.20 12.81
C LYS A 188 17.61 15.87 11.70
N ALA A 189 18.63 15.21 11.14
CA ALA A 189 19.42 15.73 10.04
C ALA A 189 18.56 15.98 8.78
N PHE A 190 17.64 15.06 8.46
CA PHE A 190 16.76 15.22 7.30
C PHE A 190 15.69 16.30 7.47
N LYS A 191 15.14 16.48 8.68
CA LYS A 191 14.21 17.59 8.98
C LYS A 191 14.83 18.98 8.78
N GLN A 192 16.15 19.10 8.75
CA GLN A 192 16.86 20.35 8.49
C GLN A 192 17.11 20.59 6.98
N ARG A 193 16.92 19.57 6.13
CA ARG A 193 17.17 19.61 4.68
C ARG A 193 15.90 19.78 3.84
N CYS A 194 14.72 19.60 4.42
CA CYS A 194 13.41 19.75 3.79
C CYS A 194 12.70 20.99 4.34
#